data_AF-A0A3N7GW52-F1
#
_entry.id   AF-A0A3N7GW52-F1
#
_cell.length_a   1.000
_cell.length_b   1.000
_cell.length_c   1.000
_cell.angle_alpha   90.00
_cell.angle_beta   90.00
_cell.angle_gamma   90.00
#
_symmetry.space_group_name_H-M   'P 1'
#
loop_
_entity.id
_entity.type
_entity.pdbx_description
1 polymer ?
#
loop_
_entity_poly.entity_id
_entity_poly.type
_entity_poly.pdbx_seq_one_letter_code
_entity_poly.pdbx_strand_id
1 'polypeptide(L)'
;MDSSQNTVLGSGGNGMLAAPLNDTAAAVDDPKQNLNQVIDSIQKTLGQLHQLYLTFSSFNTASQPPLLQRLNGLVTELDNMVKLSERCNIQVPMEVLNLIDDGRNPDEFTRAVINSCITKNQVTKEKTDAFKSLYASIYWRSLNRLF
;
A
#
# COMPACT_ATOMS: atom_id res chain seq x y z
N MET A 1 -33.20 -59.45 -0.66
CA MET A 1 -34.04 -58.29 -1.02
C MET A 1 -33.13 -57.32 -1.75
N ASP A 2 -33.20 -57.02 -3.03
CA ASP A 2 -34.03 -57.42 -4.17
C ASP A 2 -33.24 -56.94 -5.44
N SER A 3 -33.27 -57.75 -6.51
CA SER A 3 -33.22 -57.48 -7.97
C SER A 3 -32.71 -56.12 -8.54
N SER A 4 -32.17 -55.94 -9.75
CA SER A 4 -31.71 -56.76 -10.88
C SER A 4 -31.13 -55.82 -11.97
N GLN A 5 -30.11 -56.31 -12.68
CA GLN A 5 -29.71 -56.14 -14.09
C GLN A 5 -30.08 -54.88 -14.94
N ASN A 6 -29.01 -54.20 -15.38
CA ASN A 6 -28.54 -54.00 -16.78
C ASN A 6 -29.50 -53.49 -17.88
N THR A 7 -29.10 -52.42 -18.61
CA THR A 7 -29.25 -52.30 -20.08
C THR A 7 -28.48 -51.10 -20.65
N VAL A 8 -27.79 -51.35 -21.77
CA VAL A 8 -27.08 -50.39 -22.64
C VAL A 8 -28.01 -49.96 -23.77
N LEU A 9 -27.91 -48.69 -24.23
CA LEU A 9 -27.89 -48.20 -25.63
C LEU A 9 -28.57 -46.83 -25.76
N GLY A 10 -27.88 -45.94 -26.49
CA GLY A 10 -28.10 -44.49 -26.45
C GLY A 10 -29.11 -43.90 -27.44
N SER A 11 -29.28 -42.60 -27.31
CA SER A 11 -29.80 -41.62 -28.29
C SER A 11 -29.65 -40.25 -27.61
N GLY A 12 -28.76 -39.36 -28.06
CA GLY A 12 -29.07 -38.39 -29.10
C GLY A 12 -29.49 -37.06 -28.46
N GLY A 13 -28.66 -36.00 -28.58
CA GLY A 13 -29.12 -34.64 -28.28
C GLY A 13 -28.10 -33.67 -27.70
N ASN A 14 -27.62 -32.80 -28.58
CA ASN A 14 -27.16 -31.42 -28.36
C ASN A 14 -25.88 -31.13 -27.56
N GLY A 15 -24.92 -30.60 -28.33
CA GLY A 15 -23.72 -29.97 -27.81
C GLY A 15 -24.02 -28.72 -26.98
N MET A 16 -23.32 -28.64 -25.87
CA MET A 16 -22.92 -27.37 -25.26
C MET A 16 -21.52 -27.61 -24.73
N LEU A 17 -20.56 -26.89 -25.28
CA LEU A 17 -19.16 -26.99 -24.91
C LEU A 17 -19.02 -26.31 -23.55
N ALA A 18 -19.04 -27.08 -22.48
CA ALA A 18 -18.62 -26.58 -21.18
C ALA A 18 -17.09 -26.44 -21.23
N ALA A 19 -16.61 -25.31 -21.75
CA ALA A 19 -15.26 -24.88 -21.50
C ALA A 19 -15.09 -24.79 -19.97
N PRO A 20 -14.03 -25.38 -19.38
CA PRO A 20 -13.69 -25.05 -18.01
C PRO A 20 -13.37 -23.55 -18.02
N LEU A 21 -14.26 -22.75 -17.43
CA LEU A 21 -13.93 -21.42 -16.94
C LEU A 21 -12.85 -21.65 -15.90
N ASN A 22 -11.61 -21.56 -16.39
CA ASN A 22 -10.45 -21.35 -15.57
C ASN A 22 -10.69 -20.01 -14.85
N ASP A 23 -11.36 -20.08 -13.70
CA ASP A 23 -11.32 -19.09 -12.64
C ASP A 23 -9.86 -19.04 -12.12
N THR A 24 -8.94 -18.64 -12.99
CA THR A 24 -7.86 -17.79 -12.52
C THR A 24 -8.52 -16.46 -12.26
N ALA A 25 -9.21 -16.38 -11.11
CA ALA A 25 -9.26 -15.16 -10.35
C ALA A 25 -7.78 -14.78 -10.18
N ALA A 26 -7.27 -13.98 -11.12
CA ALA A 26 -6.06 -13.23 -10.93
C ALA A 26 -6.28 -12.57 -9.59
N ALA A 27 -5.58 -13.07 -8.57
CA ALA A 27 -5.57 -12.44 -7.25
C ALA A 27 -5.14 -11.02 -7.55
N VAL A 28 -6.12 -10.11 -7.56
CA VAL A 28 -5.87 -8.68 -7.64
C VAL A 28 -5.18 -8.42 -6.32
N ASP A 29 -3.85 -8.46 -6.37
CA ASP A 29 -2.97 -8.38 -5.22
C ASP A 29 -3.27 -7.03 -4.57
N ASP A 30 -4.09 -7.05 -3.52
CA ASP A 30 -4.58 -5.82 -2.91
C ASP A 30 -3.34 -5.04 -2.45
N PRO A 31 -3.12 -3.80 -2.93
CA PRO A 31 -1.90 -3.04 -2.63
C PRO A 31 -1.73 -2.84 -1.11
N LYS A 32 -2.85 -2.83 -0.38
CA LYS A 32 -2.90 -2.78 1.08
C LYS A 32 -2.46 -4.11 1.74
N GLN A 33 -2.77 -5.25 1.12
CA GLN A 33 -2.33 -6.56 1.59
C GLN A 33 -0.83 -6.75 1.37
N ASN A 34 -0.30 -6.32 0.23
CA ASN A 34 1.14 -6.29 -0.05
C ASN A 34 1.91 -5.44 0.96
N LEU A 35 1.39 -4.26 1.27
CA LEU A 35 1.95 -3.38 2.31
C LEU A 35 2.01 -4.06 3.68
N ASN A 36 0.92 -4.72 4.09
CA ASN A 36 0.90 -5.43 5.36
C ASN A 36 1.94 -6.56 5.40
N GLN A 37 2.13 -7.30 4.31
CA GLN A 37 3.15 -8.34 4.22
C GLN A 37 4.58 -7.77 4.38
N VAL A 38 4.85 -6.61 3.77
CA VAL A 38 6.14 -5.92 3.94
C VAL A 38 6.32 -5.46 5.40
N ILE A 39 5.28 -4.89 6.01
CA ILE A 39 5.31 -4.46 7.41
C ILE A 39 5.59 -5.65 8.34
N ASP A 40 4.91 -6.77 8.14
CA ASP A 40 5.09 -7.98 8.94
C ASP A 40 6.51 -8.55 8.78
N SER A 41 7.06 -8.54 7.55
CA SER A 41 8.45 -8.95 7.29
C SER A 41 9.47 -8.03 7.95
N ILE A 42 9.26 -6.71 7.95
CA ILE A 42 10.10 -5.74 8.67
C ILE A 42 10.08 -6.03 10.18
N GLN A 43 8.90 -6.24 10.77
CA GLN A 43 8.77 -6.56 12.19
C GLN A 43 9.48 -7.87 12.54
N LYS A 44 9.34 -8.89 11.69
CA LYS A 44 10.03 -10.17 11.85
C LYS A 44 11.55 -10.01 11.77
N THR A 45 12.05 -9.21 10.84
CA THR A 45 13.48 -8.91 10.69
C THR A 45 14.03 -8.20 11.92
N LEU A 46 13.30 -7.20 12.46
CA LEU A 46 13.67 -6.52 13.70
C LEU A 46 13.73 -7.49 14.89
N GLY A 47 12.75 -8.40 14.99
CA GLY A 47 12.73 -9.45 15.98
C GLY A 47 13.94 -10.39 15.87
N GLN A 48 14.28 -10.83 14.65
CA GLN A 48 15.46 -11.64 14.38
C GLN A 48 16.77 -10.92 14.74
N LEU A 49 16.87 -9.62 14.44
CA LEU A 49 18.03 -8.79 14.79
C LEU A 49 18.20 -8.70 16.31
N HIS A 50 17.11 -8.47 17.05
CA HIS A 50 17.13 -8.44 18.50
C HIS A 50 17.54 -9.79 19.10
N GLN A 51 16.99 -10.88 18.56
CA GLN A 51 17.34 -12.25 18.96
C GLN A 51 18.80 -12.60 18.65
N LEU A 52 19.34 -12.09 17.55
CA LEU A 52 20.76 -12.22 17.21
C LEU A 52 21.63 -11.45 18.21
N TYR A 53 21.25 -10.21 18.55
CA TYR A 53 21.95 -9.40 19.55
C TYR A 53 22.01 -10.11 20.92
N LEU A 54 20.90 -10.68 21.41
CA LEU A 54 20.89 -11.43 22.67
C LEU A 54 21.84 -12.63 22.64
N THR A 55 21.86 -13.36 21.53
CA THR A 55 22.75 -14.53 21.34
C THR A 55 24.22 -14.11 21.32
N PHE A 56 24.52 -12.96 20.72
CA PHE A 56 25.86 -12.39 20.68
C PHE A 56 26.29 -11.83 22.04
N SER A 57 25.37 -11.20 22.77
CA SER A 57 25.62 -10.62 24.09
C SER A 57 25.91 -11.69 25.16
N SER A 58 25.30 -12.88 25.05
CA SER A 58 25.52 -14.01 25.97
C SER A 58 26.32 -15.14 25.31
N PHE A 59 27.31 -14.78 24.48
CA PHE A 59 28.02 -15.76 23.66
C PHE A 59 28.77 -16.81 24.49
N ASN A 60 28.64 -18.07 24.08
CA ASN A 60 29.36 -19.23 24.59
C ASN A 60 29.77 -20.12 23.39
N THR A 61 30.84 -20.92 23.49
CA THR A 61 31.28 -21.86 22.44
C THR A 61 30.17 -22.82 21.96
N ALA A 62 29.23 -23.20 22.85
CA ALA A 62 28.05 -24.00 22.50
C ALA A 62 26.98 -23.25 21.68
N SER A 63 27.02 -21.92 21.67
CA SER A 63 26.07 -21.03 20.97
C SER A 63 26.50 -20.69 19.53
N GLN A 64 27.65 -21.20 19.08
CA GLN A 64 28.15 -20.94 17.72
C GLN A 64 27.23 -21.48 16.61
N PRO A 65 26.69 -22.73 16.68
CA PRO A 65 25.76 -23.22 15.66
C PRO A 65 24.42 -22.44 15.61
N PRO A 66 23.76 -22.13 16.75
CA PRO A 66 22.57 -21.27 16.77
C PRO A 66 22.81 -19.86 16.20
N LEU A 67 23.99 -19.28 16.42
CA LEU A 67 24.35 -17.95 15.91
C LEU A 67 24.46 -17.95 14.38
N LEU A 68 25.15 -18.94 13.81
CA LEU A 68 25.24 -19.12 12.36
C LEU A 68 23.87 -19.35 11.72
N GLN A 69 23.01 -20.17 12.35
CA GLN A 69 21.65 -20.40 11.86
C GLN A 69 20.80 -19.12 11.90
N ARG A 70 20.92 -18.30 12.96
CA ARG A 70 20.21 -17.02 13.07
C ARG A 70 20.70 -15.99 12.05
N LEU A 71 22.01 -15.92 11.78
CA LEU A 71 22.56 -15.06 10.73
C LEU A 71 22.04 -15.44 9.34
N ASN A 72 22.08 -16.73 8.99
CA ASN A 72 21.54 -17.20 7.72
C ASN A 72 20.02 -16.94 7.60
N GLY A 73 19.29 -17.09 8.72
CA GLY A 73 17.87 -16.74 8.79
C GLY A 73 17.61 -15.25 8.54
N LEU A 74 18.43 -14.36 9.10
CA LEU A 74 18.34 -12.92 8.86
C LEU A 74 18.62 -12.56 7.40
N VAL A 75 19.65 -13.15 6.79
CA VAL A 75 19.97 -12.93 5.36
C VAL A 75 18.81 -13.38 4.47
N THR A 76 18.20 -14.53 4.78
CA THR A 76 17.05 -15.05 4.02
C THR A 76 15.82 -14.16 4.19
N GLU A 77 15.59 -13.62 5.38
CA GLU A 77 14.47 -12.71 5.62
C GLU A 77 14.67 -11.37 4.90
N LEU A 78 15.90 -10.83 4.89
CA LEU A 78 16.22 -9.61 4.12
C LEU A 78 16.01 -9.81 2.61
N ASP A 79 16.38 -10.97 2.06
CA ASP A 79 16.11 -11.31 0.66
C ASP A 79 14.59 -11.40 0.38
N ASN A 80 13.81 -11.96 1.31
CA ASN A 80 12.36 -11.97 1.20
C ASN A 80 11.76 -10.56 1.29
N MET A 81 12.28 -9.69 2.16
CA MET A 81 11.83 -8.30 2.29
C MET A 81 12.04 -7.52 0.99
N VAL A 82 13.18 -7.72 0.31
CA VAL A 82 13.46 -7.10 -1.00
C VAL A 82 12.42 -7.55 -2.04
N LYS A 83 12.15 -8.86 -2.15
CA LYS A 83 11.16 -9.39 -3.10
C LYS A 83 9.73 -8.92 -2.82
N LEU A 84 9.35 -8.77 -1.55
CA LEU A 84 8.05 -8.23 -1.16
C LEU A 84 7.96 -6.73 -1.47
N SER A 85 9.07 -6.00 -1.34
CA SER A 85 9.12 -4.56 -1.65
C SER A 85 8.91 -4.25 -3.14
N GLU A 86 9.33 -5.13 -4.04
CA GLU A 86 9.10 -4.99 -5.50
C GLU A 86 7.61 -4.95 -5.86
N ARG A 87 6.74 -5.52 -5.02
CA ARG A 87 5.28 -5.51 -5.20
C ARG A 87 4.62 -4.25 -4.66
N CYS A 88 5.36 -3.42 -3.90
CA CYS A 88 4.85 -2.19 -3.31
C CYS A 88 5.20 -0.99 -4.20
N ASN A 89 4.28 -0.60 -5.09
CA ASN A 89 4.47 0.53 -5.99
C ASN A 89 4.07 1.86 -5.31
N ILE A 90 4.82 2.28 -4.29
CA ILE A 90 4.59 3.54 -3.54
C ILE A 90 5.65 4.56 -3.91
N GLN A 91 5.21 5.75 -4.32
CA GLN A 91 6.12 6.88 -4.55
C GLN A 91 6.27 7.68 -3.26
N VAL A 92 7.50 7.76 -2.76
CA VAL A 92 7.83 8.51 -1.54
C VAL A 92 8.54 9.82 -1.93
N PRO A 93 7.99 11.00 -1.59
CA PRO A 93 8.65 12.28 -1.82
C PRO A 93 9.98 12.38 -1.08
N MET A 94 10.94 13.11 -1.66
CA MET A 94 12.29 13.17 -1.12
C MET A 94 12.34 13.87 0.25
N GLU A 95 11.44 14.83 0.45
CA GLU A 95 11.30 15.56 1.71
C GLU A 95 10.90 14.64 2.87
N VAL A 96 10.13 13.58 2.59
CA VAL A 96 9.75 12.59 3.61
C VAL A 96 10.96 11.77 4.03
N LEU A 97 11.84 11.38 3.10
CA LEU A 97 13.07 10.65 3.46
C LEU A 97 14.00 11.51 4.32
N ASN A 98 14.16 12.78 3.99
CA ASN A 98 14.98 13.70 4.78
C ASN A 98 14.47 13.84 6.22
N LEU A 99 13.13 13.85 6.43
CA LEU A 99 12.57 13.84 7.78
C LEU A 99 12.91 12.57 8.55
N ILE A 100 12.91 11.41 7.88
CA ILE A 100 13.28 10.13 8.50
C ILE A 100 14.75 10.14 8.90
N ASP A 101 15.64 10.60 8.02
CA ASP A 101 17.09 10.68 8.29
C ASP A 101 17.42 11.63 9.45
N ASP A 102 16.67 12.74 9.56
CA ASP A 102 16.77 13.70 10.67
C ASP A 102 16.16 13.17 11.99
N GLY A 103 15.50 12.01 11.98
CA GLY A 103 14.76 11.47 13.13
C GLY A 103 13.48 12.25 13.47
N ARG A 104 12.94 13.02 12.53
CA ARG A 104 11.67 13.76 12.66
C ARG A 104 10.48 12.93 12.19
N ASN A 105 9.28 13.32 12.63
CA ASN A 105 8.05 12.61 12.24
C ASN A 105 7.70 12.92 10.77
N PRO A 106 7.61 11.92 9.86
CA PRO A 106 7.22 12.14 8.47
C PRO A 106 5.81 12.74 8.31
N ASP A 107 4.92 12.59 9.30
CA ASP A 107 3.59 13.22 9.28
C ASP A 107 3.64 14.76 9.27
N GLU A 108 4.77 15.35 9.68
CA GLU A 108 4.97 16.80 9.61
C GLU A 108 4.93 17.28 8.16
N PHE A 109 5.49 16.51 7.22
CA PHE A 109 5.37 16.80 5.79
C PHE A 109 3.93 16.72 5.33
N THR A 110 3.21 15.65 5.67
CA THR A 110 1.80 15.47 5.33
C THR A 110 0.96 16.64 5.83
N ARG A 111 1.17 17.05 7.09
CA ARG A 111 0.50 18.21 7.69
C ARG A 111 0.86 19.51 6.98
N ALA A 112 2.14 19.74 6.64
CA ALA A 112 2.57 20.93 5.94
C ALA A 112 1.94 21.04 4.54
N VAL A 113 1.87 19.93 3.79
CA VAL A 113 1.24 19.87 2.48
C VAL A 113 -0.26 20.16 2.59
N ILE A 114 -0.98 19.52 3.53
CA ILE A 114 -2.41 19.78 3.76
C ILE A 114 -2.65 21.25 4.10
N ASN A 115 -1.87 21.82 5.02
CA ASN A 115 -1.99 23.23 5.39
C ASN A 115 -1.71 24.15 4.19
N SER A 116 -0.70 23.84 3.37
CA SER A 116 -0.41 24.59 2.15
C SER A 116 -1.60 24.57 1.19
N CYS A 117 -2.25 23.41 1.02
CA CYS A 117 -3.45 23.27 0.20
C CYS A 117 -4.61 24.11 0.74
N ILE A 118 -4.84 24.11 2.05
CA ILE A 118 -5.88 24.93 2.70
C ILE A 118 -5.61 26.42 2.47
N THR A 119 -4.39 26.90 2.74
CA THR A 119 -4.03 28.30 2.53
C THR A 119 -4.17 28.71 1.07
N LYS A 120 -3.70 27.89 0.13
CA LYS A 120 -3.82 28.17 -1.31
C LYS A 120 -5.28 28.18 -1.77
N ASN A 121 -6.10 27.29 -1.25
CA ASN A 121 -7.53 27.27 -1.54
C ASN A 121 -8.22 28.55 -1.06
N GLN A 122 -7.94 28.95 0.18
CA GLN A 122 -8.48 30.17 0.78
C GLN A 122 -8.08 31.41 -0.01
N VAL A 123 -6.79 31.56 -0.35
CA VAL A 123 -6.30 32.67 -1.18
C VAL A 123 -6.97 32.69 -2.56
N THR A 124 -7.19 31.52 -3.16
CA THR A 124 -7.84 31.42 -4.48
C THR A 124 -9.31 31.83 -4.41
N LYS A 125 -10.01 31.44 -3.33
CA LYS A 125 -11.38 31.85 -3.06
C LYS A 125 -11.47 33.36 -2.83
N GLU A 126 -10.63 33.92 -1.97
CA GLU A 126 -10.59 35.36 -1.68
C GLU A 126 -10.29 36.19 -2.93
N LYS A 127 -9.34 35.75 -3.77
CA LYS A 127 -9.08 36.39 -5.08
C LYS A 127 -10.32 36.37 -5.96
N THR A 128 -11.00 35.24 -6.05
CA THR A 128 -12.22 35.09 -6.85
C THR A 128 -13.35 35.99 -6.35
N ASP A 129 -13.53 36.07 -5.03
CA ASP A 129 -14.57 36.88 -4.40
C ASP A 129 -14.27 38.39 -4.57
N ALA A 130 -13.00 38.80 -4.50
CA ALA A 130 -12.58 40.15 -4.82
C ALA A 130 -12.90 40.53 -6.28
N PHE A 131 -12.62 39.64 -7.23
CA PHE A 131 -12.99 39.86 -8.64
C PHE A 131 -14.51 40.00 -8.81
N LYS A 132 -15.31 39.10 -8.22
CA LYS A 132 -16.78 39.19 -8.27
C LYS A 132 -17.29 40.50 -7.68
N SER A 133 -16.75 40.93 -6.54
CA SER A 133 -17.12 42.19 -5.88
C SER A 133 -16.77 43.40 -6.75
N LEU A 134 -15.61 43.41 -7.40
CA LEU A 134 -15.24 44.44 -8.37
C LEU A 134 -16.25 44.52 -9.52
N TYR A 135 -16.55 43.39 -10.17
CA TYR A 135 -17.52 43.34 -11.27
C TYR A 135 -18.91 43.84 -10.85
N ALA A 136 -19.39 43.40 -9.68
CA ALA A 136 -20.66 43.86 -9.13
C ALA A 136 -20.66 45.38 -8.87
N SER A 137 -19.58 45.92 -8.29
CA SER A 137 -19.47 47.35 -8.00
C SER A 137 -19.45 48.22 -9.25
N ILE A 138 -18.76 47.78 -10.31
CA ILE A 138 -18.71 48.47 -11.60
C ILE A 138 -20.09 48.46 -12.24
N TYR A 139 -20.76 47.30 -12.23
CA TYR A 139 -22.10 47.15 -12.77
C TYR A 139 -23.10 48.08 -12.06
N TRP A 140 -23.12 48.07 -10.74
CA TRP A 140 -23.98 48.95 -9.94
C TRP A 140 -23.72 50.43 -10.21
N ARG A 141 -22.46 50.86 -10.30
CA ARG A 141 -22.11 52.25 -10.62
C ARG A 141 -22.51 52.66 -12.03
N SER A 142 -22.43 51.74 -13.00
CA SER A 142 -22.90 52.00 -14.36
C SER A 142 -24.42 52.14 -14.40
N LEU A 143 -25.15 51.28 -13.70
CA LEU A 143 -26.61 51.34 -13.64
C LEU A 143 -27.11 52.64 -13.00
N ASN A 144 -26.52 53.04 -11.87
CA ASN A 144 -26.87 54.26 -11.14
C ASN A 144 -26.41 55.56 -11.84
N ARG A 145 -25.67 55.45 -12.95
CA ARG A 145 -25.32 56.59 -13.80
C ARG A 145 -26.26 56.70 -15.01
N LEU A 146 -26.93 55.60 -15.38
CA LEU A 146 -27.85 55.53 -16.52
C LEU A 146 -29.31 55.85 -16.14
N PHE A 147 -29.66 55.74 -14.86
CA PHE A 147 -30.93 56.18 -14.27
C PHE A 147 -30.70 57.37 -13.34
#